data_AF-A0AAJ2A479-F1
#
_entry.id   AF-A0AAJ2A479-F1
#
_cell.length_a   1.000
_cell.length_b   1.000
_cell.length_c   1.000
_cell.angle_alpha   90.00
_cell.angle_beta   90.00
_cell.angle_gamma   90.00
#
_symmetry.space_group_name_H-M   'P 1'
#
loop_
_entity.id
_entity.type
_entity.pdbx_description
1 polymer ?
#
loop_
_entity_poly.entity_id
_entity_poly.type
_entity_poly.pdbx_seq_one_letter_code
_entity_poly.pdbx_strand_id
1 'polypeptide(L)'
;MTSPTTLHRSFRPRARQLEGIIGKRGDAPYRSGRSPDWIELKCKSRQGFVIGGFSRVKGAKSGVRSLLLGVYEEDGSLRHAGNVAPHFTPSHAAAFAKRAESPRQKKSAFYTTPTPERDRDFH
;
A
#
# COMPACT_ATOMS: atom_id res chain seq x y z
N MET A 1 -14.65 51.13 6.93
CA MET A 1 -13.40 50.36 7.10
C MET A 1 -13.70 48.91 6.75
N THR A 2 -13.36 48.49 5.53
CA THR A 2 -13.61 47.13 5.03
C THR A 2 -12.46 46.21 5.42
N SER A 3 -12.74 45.22 6.25
CA SER A 3 -11.80 44.15 6.62
C SER A 3 -11.25 43.48 5.37
N PRO A 4 -9.92 43.25 5.25
CA PRO A 4 -9.39 42.49 4.14
C PRO A 4 -9.80 41.03 4.32
N THR A 5 -10.72 40.56 3.49
CA THR A 5 -10.97 39.13 3.32
C THR A 5 -9.69 38.50 2.76
N THR A 6 -8.84 37.97 3.64
CA THR A 6 -7.69 37.16 3.24
C THR A 6 -8.24 35.96 2.48
N LEU A 7 -8.15 36.01 1.15
CA LEU A 7 -8.42 34.89 0.28
C LEU A 7 -7.35 33.83 0.57
N HIS A 8 -7.61 32.91 1.51
CA HIS A 8 -6.73 31.77 1.75
C HIS A 8 -6.72 30.92 0.49
N ARG A 9 -5.68 31.09 -0.32
CA ARG A 9 -5.45 30.25 -1.49
C ARG A 9 -5.24 28.83 -1.01
N SER A 10 -6.17 27.94 -1.33
CA SER A 10 -6.07 26.53 -0.96
C SER A 10 -4.80 25.93 -1.59
N PHE A 11 -3.84 25.50 -0.77
CA PHE A 11 -2.70 24.72 -1.25
C PHE A 11 -3.17 23.30 -1.56
N ARG A 12 -3.05 22.87 -2.82
CA ARG A 12 -3.45 21.54 -3.29
C ARG A 12 -2.21 20.67 -3.54
N PRO A 13 -1.68 19.94 -2.54
CA PRO A 13 -0.46 19.13 -2.67
C PRO A 13 -0.58 18.05 -3.74
N ARG A 14 -1.76 17.42 -3.89
CA ARG A 14 -2.00 16.40 -4.93
C ARG A 14 -1.87 16.91 -6.36
N ALA A 15 -2.36 18.12 -6.63
CA ALA A 15 -2.25 18.72 -7.97
C ALA A 15 -0.79 19.05 -8.36
N ARG A 16 0.12 19.02 -7.37
CA ARG A 16 1.55 19.31 -7.53
C ARG A 16 2.42 18.06 -7.34
N GLN A 17 1.83 16.86 -7.36
CA GLN A 17 2.51 15.58 -7.11
C GLN A 17 3.35 15.55 -5.81
N LEU A 18 2.93 16.26 -4.77
CA LEU A 18 3.60 16.24 -3.46
C LEU A 18 3.01 15.14 -2.57
N GLU A 19 3.85 14.48 -1.76
CA GLU A 19 3.41 13.47 -0.79
C GLU A 19 2.41 14.04 0.22
N GLY A 20 2.56 15.31 0.61
CA GLY A 20 1.75 15.92 1.65
C GLY A 20 2.15 17.35 1.98
N ILE A 21 1.74 17.81 3.16
CA ILE A 21 2.07 19.12 3.72
C ILE A 21 2.66 18.92 5.11
N ILE A 22 3.74 19.65 5.43
CA ILE A 22 4.20 19.81 6.81
C ILE A 22 3.67 21.14 7.34
N GLY A 23 2.80 21.09 8.35
CA GLY A 23 2.38 22.26 9.10
C GLY A 23 3.32 22.48 10.27
N LYS A 24 3.94 23.66 10.37
CA LYS A 24 4.78 24.06 11.51
C LYS A 24 4.12 25.23 12.24
N ARG A 25 4.06 25.19 13.56
CA ARG A 25 3.58 26.34 14.35
C ARG A 25 4.62 27.47 14.28
N GLY A 26 4.21 28.64 13.80
CA GLY A 26 5.14 29.74 13.49
C GLY A 26 5.79 30.39 14.71
N ASP A 27 5.18 30.26 15.89
CA ASP A 27 5.66 30.81 17.17
C ASP A 27 6.45 29.79 18.01
N ALA A 28 6.60 28.55 17.53
CA ALA A 28 7.25 27.49 18.29
C ALA A 28 8.77 27.48 18.05
N PRO A 29 9.59 27.45 19.12
CA PRO A 29 11.02 27.23 18.97
C PRO A 29 11.29 25.80 18.47
N TYR A 30 12.40 25.61 17.77
CA TYR A 30 12.84 24.28 17.37
C TYR A 30 13.12 23.40 18.60
N ARG A 31 12.60 22.17 18.59
CA ARG A 31 12.86 21.16 19.63
C ARG A 31 13.22 19.85 18.96
N SER A 32 14.31 19.23 19.39
CA SER A 32 14.65 17.88 18.95
C SER A 32 13.66 16.86 19.52
N GLY A 33 13.38 15.80 18.77
CA GLY A 33 12.46 14.74 19.18
C GLY A 33 11.01 14.94 18.71
N ARG A 34 10.08 14.18 19.29
CA ARG A 34 8.66 14.19 18.89
C ARG A 34 7.95 15.39 19.52
N SER A 35 7.40 16.27 18.68
CA SER A 35 6.66 17.46 19.10
C SER A 35 5.32 17.56 18.36
N PRO A 36 4.25 18.05 19.01
CA PRO A 36 2.99 18.38 18.33
C PRO A 36 3.07 19.67 17.49
N ASP A 37 4.16 20.43 17.59
CA ASP A 37 4.34 21.71 16.88
C ASP A 37 4.49 21.53 15.36
N TRP A 38 4.77 20.30 14.92
CA TRP A 38 4.90 19.90 13.53
C TRP A 38 3.91 18.77 13.24
N ILE A 39 3.04 18.97 12.26
CA ILE A 39 2.10 17.96 11.79
C ILE A 39 2.39 17.58 10.34
N GLU A 40 2.32 16.28 10.06
CA GLU A 40 2.44 15.75 8.71
C GLU A 40 1.06 15.33 8.18
N LEU A 41 0.63 15.97 7.10
CA LEU A 41 -0.63 15.69 6.42
C LEU A 41 -0.32 15.01 5.09
N LYS A 42 -0.32 13.67 5.08
CA LYS A 42 -0.03 12.87 3.88
C LYS A 42 -1.23 12.76 2.95
N CYS A 43 -1.00 13.03 1.68
CA CYS A 43 -1.89 12.72 0.58
C CYS A 43 -1.61 11.30 0.07
N LYS A 44 -2.23 10.31 0.70
CA LYS A 44 -2.12 8.91 0.26
C LYS A 44 -3.02 8.66 -0.95
N SER A 45 -2.47 8.04 -2.00
CA SER A 45 -3.26 7.43 -3.08
C SER A 45 -3.68 6.03 -2.65
N ARG A 46 -4.95 5.67 -2.89
CA ARG A 46 -5.50 4.35 -2.60
C ARG A 46 -6.25 3.85 -3.82
N GLN A 47 -6.08 2.56 -4.11
CA GLN A 47 -6.81 1.83 -5.14
C GLN A 47 -7.17 0.44 -4.61
N GLY A 48 -8.22 -0.17 -5.15
CA GLY A 48 -8.55 -1.58 -4.91
C GLY A 48 -7.72 -2.49 -5.82
N PHE A 49 -7.28 -3.63 -5.29
CA PHE A 49 -6.49 -4.61 -6.04
C PHE A 49 -7.07 -6.00 -5.82
N VAL A 50 -6.89 -6.86 -6.81
CA VAL A 50 -7.21 -8.28 -6.73
C VAL A 50 -5.97 -9.02 -6.24
N ILE A 51 -6.15 -9.96 -5.31
CA ILE A 51 -5.07 -10.84 -4.88
C ILE A 51 -5.04 -12.04 -5.83
N GLY A 52 -4.00 -12.12 -6.66
CA GLY A 52 -3.81 -13.22 -7.63
C GLY A 52 -2.91 -14.34 -7.09
N GLY A 53 -2.33 -14.15 -5.91
CA GLY A 53 -1.48 -15.14 -5.24
C GLY A 53 -0.81 -14.55 -4.00
N PHE A 54 -0.01 -15.35 -3.31
CA PHE A 54 0.81 -14.89 -2.20
C PHE A 54 2.17 -15.58 -2.18
N SER A 55 3.15 -14.96 -1.53
CA SER A 55 4.48 -15.53 -1.40
C SER A 55 4.73 -16.02 0.02
N ARG A 56 5.60 -17.02 0.13
CA ARG A 56 6.22 -17.47 1.38
C ARG A 56 7.72 -17.31 1.31
N VAL A 57 8.37 -17.36 2.47
CA VAL A 57 9.81 -17.61 2.53
C VAL A 57 10.05 -19.02 2.01
N LYS A 58 11.10 -19.21 1.23
CA LYS A 58 11.43 -20.52 0.66
C LYS A 58 11.48 -21.61 1.73
N GLY A 59 10.76 -22.70 1.52
CA GLY A 59 10.68 -23.82 2.46
C GLY A 59 9.76 -23.60 3.69
N ALA A 60 9.09 -22.45 3.80
CA ALA A 60 8.13 -22.23 4.87
C ALA A 60 6.84 -23.03 4.64
N LYS A 61 6.43 -23.82 5.64
CA LYS A 61 5.21 -24.64 5.59
C LYS A 61 3.91 -23.83 5.74
N SER A 62 3.99 -22.65 6.35
CA SER A 62 2.83 -21.79 6.61
C SER A 62 3.20 -20.31 6.61
N GLY A 63 2.18 -19.45 6.65
CA GLY A 63 2.34 -18.00 6.69
C GLY A 63 2.22 -17.33 5.33
N VAL A 64 2.32 -16.00 5.35
CA VAL A 64 2.22 -15.10 4.20
C VAL A 64 3.30 -14.05 4.35
N ARG A 65 4.22 -13.98 3.38
CA ARG A 65 5.30 -12.98 3.37
C ARG A 65 4.90 -11.73 2.59
N SER A 66 4.24 -11.91 1.45
CA SER A 66 3.63 -10.84 0.65
C SER A 66 2.44 -11.34 -0.16
N LEU A 67 1.56 -10.44 -0.54
CA LEU A 67 0.46 -10.67 -1.47
C LEU A 67 0.87 -10.19 -2.86
N LEU A 68 0.55 -10.97 -3.88
CA LEU A 68 0.72 -10.60 -5.29
C LEU A 68 -0.57 -9.89 -5.73
N LEU A 69 -0.46 -8.64 -6.13
CA LEU A 69 -1.59 -7.79 -6.48
C LEU A 69 -1.76 -7.69 -7.99
N GLY A 70 -3.00 -7.58 -8.44
CA GLY A 70 -3.32 -7.29 -9.83
C GLY A 70 -4.49 -6.36 -10.02
N VAL A 71 -4.59 -5.87 -11.25
CA VAL A 71 -5.67 -5.01 -11.76
C VAL A 71 -6.16 -5.64 -13.07
N TYR A 72 -7.48 -5.66 -13.26
CA TYR A 72 -8.06 -6.13 -14.51
C TYR A 72 -7.90 -5.05 -15.59
N GLU A 73 -7.45 -5.48 -16.77
CA GLU A 73 -7.48 -4.69 -17.99
C GLU A 73 -8.86 -4.79 -18.66
N GLU A 74 -9.09 -3.98 -19.70
CA GLU A 74 -10.37 -3.93 -20.42
C GLU A 74 -10.75 -5.26 -21.07
N ASP A 75 -9.76 -6.07 -21.45
CA ASP A 75 -9.94 -7.41 -22.03
C ASP A 75 -10.22 -8.50 -20.99
N GLY A 76 -10.30 -8.14 -19.70
CA GLY A 76 -10.51 -9.05 -18.59
C GLY A 76 -9.26 -9.79 -18.12
N SER A 77 -8.08 -9.50 -18.70
CA SER A 77 -6.82 -10.08 -18.24
C SER A 77 -6.36 -9.43 -16.94
N LEU A 78 -5.75 -10.22 -16.04
CA LEU A 78 -5.25 -9.73 -14.76
C LEU A 78 -3.77 -9.36 -14.88
N ARG A 79 -3.45 -8.06 -14.88
CA ARG A 79 -2.07 -7.57 -14.87
C ARG A 79 -1.50 -7.58 -13.46
N HIS A 80 -0.26 -8.05 -13.31
CA HIS A 80 0.48 -7.91 -12.05
C HIS A 80 0.82 -6.43 -11.78
N ALA A 81 0.44 -5.93 -10.60
CA ALA A 81 0.62 -4.54 -10.18
C ALA A 81 1.71 -4.38 -9.10
N GLY A 82 2.30 -5.49 -8.64
CA GLY A 82 3.33 -5.49 -7.61
C GLY A 82 3.01 -6.39 -6.42
N ASN A 83 3.92 -6.41 -5.46
CA ASN A 83 3.82 -7.22 -4.25
C ASN A 83 3.76 -6.32 -3.02
N VAL A 84 2.92 -6.67 -2.05
CA VAL A 84 2.85 -5.94 -0.78
C VAL A 84 3.02 -6.90 0.39
N ALA A 85 3.86 -6.54 1.36
CA ALA A 85 3.91 -7.26 2.63
C ALA A 85 2.71 -6.83 3.48
N PRO A 86 1.72 -7.72 3.74
CA PRO A 86 0.61 -7.36 4.58
C PRO A 86 1.07 -7.25 6.04
N HIS A 87 0.46 -6.35 6.79
CA HIS A 87 0.64 -6.26 8.25
C HIS A 87 -0.28 -7.28 8.94
N PHE A 88 -0.13 -8.56 8.61
CA PHE A 88 -0.89 -9.64 9.23
C PHE A 88 -0.29 -10.00 10.59
N THR A 89 -1.17 -10.16 11.58
CA THR A 89 -0.85 -10.95 12.77
C THR A 89 -0.68 -12.42 12.35
N PRO A 90 -0.02 -13.26 13.17
CA PRO A 90 0.08 -14.69 12.89
C PRO A 90 -1.28 -15.37 12.63
N SER A 91 -2.31 -14.97 13.38
CA SER A 91 -3.68 -15.48 13.21
C SER A 91 -4.30 -15.06 11.87
N HIS A 92 -4.12 -13.80 11.45
CA HIS A 92 -4.61 -13.33 10.14
C HIS A 92 -3.89 -14.02 8.98
N ALA A 93 -2.59 -14.24 9.09
CA ALA A 93 -1.83 -14.95 8.06
C ALA A 93 -2.30 -16.40 7.90
N ALA A 94 -2.55 -17.11 9.01
CA ALA A 94 -3.09 -18.46 9.00
C ALA A 94 -4.51 -18.52 8.42
N ALA A 95 -5.38 -17.60 8.84
CA ALA A 95 -6.75 -17.51 8.33
C ALA A 95 -6.80 -17.19 6.83
N PHE A 96 -5.94 -16.27 6.38
CA PHE A 96 -5.79 -15.94 4.96
C PHE A 96 -5.34 -17.16 4.16
N ALA A 97 -4.25 -17.81 4.59
CA ALA A 97 -3.71 -18.98 3.90
C ALA A 97 -4.76 -20.09 3.77
N LYS A 98 -5.54 -20.36 4.83
CA LYS A 98 -6.64 -21.33 4.79
C LYS A 98 -7.72 -20.95 3.78
N ARG A 99 -8.10 -19.67 3.71
CA ARG A 99 -9.08 -19.18 2.73
C ARG A 99 -8.57 -19.26 1.29
N ALA A 100 -7.27 -19.09 1.09
CA ALA A 100 -6.63 -19.15 -0.22
C ALA A 100 -6.55 -20.58 -0.80
N GLU A 101 -6.71 -21.64 0.00
CA GLU A 101 -6.71 -23.02 -0.52
C GLU A 101 -7.95 -23.32 -1.38
N SER A 102 -9.11 -22.72 -1.10
CA SER A 102 -10.34 -22.99 -1.86
C SER A 102 -10.26 -22.52 -3.33
N PRO A 103 -9.80 -21.29 -3.64
CA PRO A 103 -9.63 -20.84 -5.02
C PRO A 103 -8.27 -21.21 -5.64
N ARG A 104 -7.51 -22.14 -5.04
CA ARG A 104 -6.14 -22.44 -5.47
C ARG A 104 -6.09 -23.02 -6.88
N GLN A 105 -5.26 -22.44 -7.73
CA GLN A 105 -5.04 -22.88 -9.11
C GLN A 105 -3.57 -23.23 -9.35
N LYS A 106 -3.31 -24.20 -10.23
CA LYS A 106 -1.94 -24.56 -10.63
C LYS A 106 -1.33 -23.53 -11.59
N LYS A 107 -2.18 -22.91 -12.42
CA LYS A 107 -1.77 -21.88 -13.37
C LYS A 107 -1.86 -20.52 -12.69
N SER A 108 -0.89 -19.65 -12.96
CA SER A 108 -0.94 -18.24 -12.53
C SER A 108 -2.22 -17.57 -13.05
N ALA A 109 -2.88 -16.80 -12.19
CA ALA A 109 -3.99 -15.94 -12.57
C ALA A 109 -3.55 -14.73 -13.41
N PHE A 110 -2.27 -14.34 -13.30
CA PHE A 110 -1.71 -13.23 -14.06
C PHE A 110 -1.33 -13.65 -15.47
N TYR A 111 -1.67 -12.84 -16.47
CA TYR A 111 -1.25 -13.09 -17.85
C TYR A 111 0.27 -12.90 -18.02
N THR A 112 0.85 -11.90 -17.35
CA THR A 112 2.29 -11.81 -17.14
C THR A 112 2.61 -12.45 -15.80
N THR A 113 3.13 -13.68 -15.83
CA THR A 113 3.46 -14.40 -14.60
C THR A 113 4.69 -13.75 -13.95
N PRO A 114 4.57 -13.24 -12.71
CA PRO A 114 5.72 -12.67 -12.02
C PRO A 114 6.68 -13.78 -11.60
N THR A 115 7.98 -13.52 -11.69
CA THR A 115 9.02 -14.43 -11.22
C THR A 115 9.27 -14.20 -9.72
N PRO A 116 9.31 -15.26 -8.90
CA PRO A 116 9.68 -15.10 -7.49
C PRO A 116 11.13 -14.66 -7.30
N GLU A 117 11.36 -13.84 -6.28
CA GLU A 117 12.71 -13.57 -5.76
C GLU A 117 13.36 -14.87 -5.27
N ARG A 118 14.70 -14.92 -5.24
CA ARG A 118 15.50 -16.13 -4.95
C ARG A 118 15.06 -16.92 -3.70
N ASP A 119 14.62 -16.21 -2.67
CA ASP A 119 14.25 -16.76 -1.36
C ASP A 119 12.74 -16.82 -1.13
N ARG A 120 11.95 -16.79 -2.22
CA ARG A 120 10.49 -16.81 -2.17
C ARG A 120 9.89 -17.92 -3.01
N ASP A 121 8.80 -18.49 -2.49
CA ASP A 121 7.93 -19.39 -3.23
C ASP A 121 6.56 -18.71 -3.42
N PHE A 122 5.97 -18.82 -4.62
CA PHE A 122 4.64 -18.30 -4.93
C PHE A 122 3.57 -19.40 -4.81
N HIS A 123 2.40 -19.02 -4.31
CA HIS A 123 1.26 -19.88 -4.00
C HIS A 123 -0.05 -19.24 -4.42
#